data_AF-A0A962J225-F1
#
_entry.id   AF-A0A962J225-F1
#
_cell.length_a   1.000
_cell.length_b   1.000
_cell.length_c   1.000
_cell.angle_alpha   90.00
_cell.angle_beta   90.00
_cell.angle_gamma   90.00
#
_symmetry.space_group_name_H-M   'P 1'
#
loop_
_entity.id
_entity.type
_entity.pdbx_description
1 polymer ?
#
loop_
_entity_poly.entity_id
_entity_poly.type
_entity_poly.pdbx_seq_one_letter_code
_entity_poly.pdbx_strand_id
1 'polypeptide(L)'
;WSALTAAQQTTLDGLGITEEVLNWVRGDQSQEMQNGGTLRNRQIVTEDENGNPLPPADQYSKLLGDIVNSDPAYVGEPVVNLKHSAWDSTGYGAFLNANQGRTPMLYVGANDGMLHAFNASTGVEQFAFIPNAVLANLASLSAPNYSHKYFVDGSPIISDAKIGGNWKSALIGTTGAGGRAVFALDVTNPDSFSVNNVLWEFTNDDLGYTIGQPTIGRIGDT
;
A
#
# COMPACT_ATOMS: atom_id res chain seq x y z
N TRP A 1 11.95 3.92 -13.92
CA TRP A 1 11.31 3.72 -15.23
C TRP A 1 11.82 2.50 -16.00
N SER A 2 13.14 2.30 -16.08
CA SER A 2 13.80 1.21 -16.81
C SER A 2 13.37 -0.22 -16.44
N ALA A 3 12.87 -0.43 -15.23
CA ALA A 3 12.33 -1.72 -14.78
C ALA A 3 10.93 -2.06 -15.34
N LEU A 4 10.28 -1.13 -16.06
CA LEU A 4 8.98 -1.33 -16.66
C LEU A 4 9.10 -1.82 -18.10
N THR A 5 8.13 -2.62 -18.54
CA THR A 5 7.99 -2.99 -19.95
C THR A 5 7.58 -1.78 -20.80
N ALA A 6 7.85 -1.82 -22.10
CA ALA A 6 7.44 -0.76 -23.04
C ALA A 6 5.92 -0.51 -23.04
N ALA A 7 5.13 -1.57 -22.86
CA ALA A 7 3.67 -1.45 -22.76
C ALA A 7 3.27 -0.69 -21.49
N GLN A 8 3.87 -1.01 -20.34
CA GLN A 8 3.61 -0.29 -19.09
C GLN A 8 4.01 1.18 -19.17
N GLN A 9 5.18 1.48 -19.76
CA GLN A 9 5.63 2.85 -19.99
C GLN A 9 4.61 3.62 -20.84
N THR A 10 4.16 3.02 -21.96
CA THR A 10 3.14 3.62 -22.84
C THR A 10 1.83 3.88 -22.10
N THR A 11 1.38 2.94 -21.26
CA THR A 11 0.17 3.11 -20.44
C THR A 11 0.32 4.25 -19.45
N LEU A 12 1.45 4.33 -18.74
CA LEU A 12 1.72 5.38 -17.76
C LEU A 12 1.84 6.76 -18.41
N ASP A 13 2.56 6.87 -19.53
CA ASP A 13 2.67 8.09 -20.32
C ASP A 13 1.29 8.58 -20.79
N GLY A 14 0.43 7.66 -21.24
CA GLY A 14 -0.94 7.97 -21.63
C GLY A 14 -1.82 8.51 -20.49
N LEU A 15 -1.43 8.28 -19.24
CA LEU A 15 -2.05 8.82 -18.03
C LEU A 15 -1.32 10.07 -17.48
N GLY A 16 -0.30 10.57 -18.18
CA GLY A 16 0.52 11.69 -17.73
C GLY A 16 1.52 11.34 -16.63
N ILE A 17 1.75 10.05 -16.36
CA ILE A 17 2.76 9.56 -15.42
C ILE A 17 4.05 9.33 -16.21
N THR A 18 4.78 10.40 -16.47
CA THR A 18 6.10 10.34 -17.11
C THR A 18 7.14 9.71 -16.17
N GLU A 19 8.35 9.43 -16.68
CA GLU A 19 9.47 8.99 -15.83
C GLU A 19 9.73 9.93 -14.65
N GLU A 20 9.71 11.24 -14.89
CA GLU A 20 9.92 12.26 -13.85
C GLU A 20 8.81 12.22 -12.79
N VAL A 21 7.55 12.11 -13.20
CA VAL A 21 6.41 11.97 -12.28
C VAL A 21 6.50 10.68 -11.49
N LEU A 22 6.85 9.57 -12.13
CA LEU A 22 7.00 8.28 -11.45
C LEU A 22 8.16 8.31 -10.44
N ASN A 23 9.30 8.89 -10.81
CA ASN A 23 10.44 9.04 -9.89
C ASN A 23 10.07 9.98 -8.74
N TRP A 24 9.33 11.05 -9.02
CA TRP A 24 8.78 11.92 -7.98
C TRP A 24 7.89 11.13 -7.03
N VAL A 25 6.93 10.34 -7.52
CA VAL A 25 6.07 9.48 -6.66
C VAL A 25 6.91 8.52 -5.79
N ARG A 26 8.04 8.04 -6.30
CA ARG A 26 8.99 7.18 -5.57
C ARG A 26 9.92 7.93 -4.60
N GLY A 27 9.76 9.25 -4.47
CA GLY A 27 10.48 10.08 -3.52
C GLY A 27 11.65 10.88 -4.11
N ASP A 28 11.88 10.84 -5.43
CA ASP A 28 12.89 11.70 -6.07
C ASP A 28 12.44 13.17 -6.02
N GLN A 29 13.31 14.04 -5.52
CA GLN A 29 13.04 15.46 -5.34
C GLN A 29 13.72 16.33 -6.39
N SER A 30 14.54 15.75 -7.27
CA SER A 30 15.37 16.51 -8.23
C SER A 30 14.55 17.39 -9.17
N GLN A 31 13.33 16.99 -9.50
CA GLN A 31 12.42 17.73 -10.39
C GLN A 31 11.41 18.61 -9.64
N GLU A 32 11.55 18.79 -8.32
CA GLU A 32 10.73 19.74 -7.56
C GLU A 32 11.12 21.20 -7.89
N MET A 33 10.15 22.12 -7.90
CA MET A 33 10.37 23.54 -8.22
C MET A 33 11.45 24.22 -7.37
N GLN A 34 11.57 23.83 -6.09
CA GLN A 34 12.62 24.32 -5.20
C GLN A 34 14.04 23.96 -5.65
N ASN A 35 14.16 22.89 -6.44
CA ASN A 35 15.41 22.42 -7.03
C ASN A 35 15.56 22.83 -8.51
N GLY A 36 14.66 23.70 -9.01
CA GLY A 36 14.68 24.20 -10.38
C GLY A 36 13.89 23.36 -11.40
N GLY A 37 13.16 22.34 -10.94
CA GLY A 37 12.28 21.53 -11.79
C GLY A 37 10.86 22.11 -11.94
N THR A 38 9.93 21.29 -12.42
CA THR A 38 8.54 21.71 -12.71
C THR A 38 7.50 21.05 -11.81
N LEU A 39 7.89 20.07 -10.98
CA LEU A 39 6.98 19.31 -10.14
C LEU A 39 6.75 20.01 -8.79
N ARG A 40 5.61 19.74 -8.18
CA ARG A 40 5.20 20.29 -6.89
C ARG A 40 6.27 20.04 -5.82
N ASN A 41 6.54 21.07 -5.01
CA ASN A 41 7.35 20.92 -3.81
C ASN A 41 6.61 20.10 -2.76
N ARG A 42 7.31 19.16 -2.13
CA ARG A 42 6.81 18.54 -0.91
C ARG A 42 6.98 19.48 0.28
N GLN A 43 6.17 19.25 1.31
CA GLN A 43 6.31 19.97 2.57
C GLN A 43 7.63 19.56 3.23
N ILE A 44 8.44 20.55 3.59
CA ILE A 44 9.60 20.35 4.46
C ILE A 44 9.11 20.50 5.90
N VAL A 45 9.43 19.51 6.72
CA VAL A 45 9.20 19.54 8.16
C VAL A 45 10.38 20.27 8.80
N THR A 46 10.09 21.45 9.35
CA THR A 46 11.08 22.34 9.98
C THR A 46 10.87 22.48 11.47
N GLU A 47 9.83 21.87 12.03
CA GLU A 47 9.41 21.98 13.43
C GLU A 47 9.05 20.60 13.99
N ASP A 48 9.22 20.43 15.30
CA ASP A 48 8.78 19.25 16.04
C ASP A 48 7.25 19.25 16.25
N GLU A 49 6.73 18.19 16.87
CA GLU A 49 5.30 18.03 17.17
C GLU A 49 4.73 19.10 18.13
N ASN A 50 5.59 19.85 18.81
CA ASN A 50 5.22 20.95 19.71
C ASN A 50 5.41 22.34 19.05
N GLY A 51 5.82 22.39 17.78
CA GLY A 51 6.08 23.63 17.04
C GLY A 51 7.45 24.26 17.31
N ASN A 52 8.38 23.56 17.94
CA ASN A 52 9.74 24.06 18.11
C ASN A 52 10.55 23.84 16.82
N PRO A 53 11.37 24.81 16.37
CA PRO A 53 12.21 24.63 15.20
C PRO A 53 13.19 23.45 15.34
N LEU A 54 13.22 22.59 14.33
CA LEU A 54 14.21 21.53 14.18
C LEU A 54 15.55 22.13 13.73
N PRO A 55 16.69 21.64 14.26
CA PRO A 55 18.00 21.95 13.70
C PRO A 55 18.04 21.68 12.19
N PRO A 56 18.78 22.45 11.37
CA PRO A 56 18.82 22.25 9.92
C PRO A 56 19.17 20.83 9.47
N ALA A 57 19.96 20.10 10.27
CA ALA A 57 20.34 18.71 9.99
C ALA A 57 19.18 17.70 10.20
N ASP A 58 18.18 18.09 10.98
CA ASP A 58 17.04 17.23 11.34
C ASP A 58 15.77 17.60 10.53
N GLN A 59 15.85 18.60 9.65
CA GLN A 59 14.76 18.93 8.73
C GLN A 59 14.69 17.89 7.62
N TYR A 60 13.47 17.49 7.27
CA TYR A 60 13.24 16.47 6.25
C TYR A 60 12.02 16.78 5.40
N SER A 61 11.98 16.24 4.19
CA SER A 61 10.79 16.34 3.33
C SER A 61 9.78 15.27 3.70
N LYS A 62 8.50 15.65 3.79
CA LYS A 62 7.40 14.71 3.98
C LYS A 62 7.14 13.94 2.68
N LEU A 63 7.76 12.77 2.58
CA LEU A 63 7.63 11.87 1.42
C LEU A 63 6.33 11.08 1.46
N LEU A 64 5.99 10.54 2.63
CA LEU A 64 4.76 9.78 2.87
C LEU A 64 3.54 10.69 2.81
N GLY A 65 2.52 10.26 2.07
CA GLY A 65 1.21 10.88 2.01
C GLY A 65 0.54 10.95 3.37
N ASP A 66 -0.47 11.80 3.48
CA ASP A 66 -1.32 11.82 4.66
C ASP A 66 -2.12 10.51 4.79
N ILE A 67 -2.20 10.02 6.02
CA ILE A 67 -3.01 8.88 6.42
C ILE A 67 -4.25 9.48 7.10
N VAL A 68 -5.43 9.31 6.49
CA VAL A 68 -6.67 9.93 6.99
C VAL A 68 -7.63 8.88 7.53
N ASN A 69 -8.06 7.92 6.72
CA ASN A 69 -9.05 6.90 7.12
C ASN A 69 -8.50 5.46 7.11
N SER A 70 -7.17 5.33 7.17
CA SER A 70 -6.50 4.03 7.16
C SER A 70 -5.86 3.72 8.52
N ASP A 71 -6.47 2.81 9.27
CA ASP A 71 -5.84 2.18 10.41
C ASP A 71 -4.74 1.22 9.92
N PRO A 72 -3.52 1.26 10.49
CA PRO A 72 -2.46 0.32 10.11
C PRO A 72 -2.83 -1.13 10.46
N ALA A 73 -2.60 -2.06 9.54
CA ALA A 73 -2.74 -3.49 9.79
C ALA A 73 -1.39 -4.14 10.09
N TYR A 74 -1.30 -4.83 11.22
CA TYR A 74 -0.11 -5.58 11.62
C TYR A 74 -0.20 -7.04 11.19
N VAL A 75 0.89 -7.59 10.67
CA VAL A 75 1.08 -9.04 10.53
C VAL A 75 2.47 -9.42 11.02
N GLY A 76 2.57 -10.45 11.85
CA GLY A 76 3.85 -10.95 12.35
C GLY A 76 3.83 -12.46 12.45
N GLU A 77 4.48 -13.00 13.46
CA GLU A 77 4.35 -14.40 13.85
C GLU A 77 2.87 -14.79 13.93
N PRO A 78 2.43 -15.85 13.23
CA PRO A 78 1.02 -16.20 13.21
C PRO A 78 0.62 -16.86 14.53
N VAL A 79 -0.50 -16.41 15.09
CA VAL A 79 -1.12 -17.00 16.27
C VAL A 79 -2.17 -18.04 15.87
N VAL A 80 -2.34 -19.07 16.68
CA VAL A 80 -3.32 -20.14 16.42
C VAL A 80 -4.73 -19.56 16.34
N ASN A 81 -5.36 -19.69 15.18
CA ASN A 81 -6.81 -19.55 15.02
C ASN A 81 -7.51 -20.91 15.20
N LEU A 82 -8.31 -21.04 16.26
CA LEU A 82 -8.99 -22.30 16.59
C LEU A 82 -9.97 -22.77 15.50
N LYS A 83 -10.61 -21.85 14.77
CA LYS A 83 -11.53 -22.21 13.67
C LYS A 83 -10.74 -22.78 12.49
N HIS A 84 -9.63 -22.13 12.11
CA HIS A 84 -8.77 -22.61 11.04
C HIS A 84 -8.16 -23.97 11.37
N SER A 85 -7.67 -24.17 12.60
CA SER A 85 -7.16 -25.46 13.07
C SER A 85 -8.22 -26.55 13.11
N ALA A 86 -9.48 -26.22 13.44
CA ALA A 86 -10.58 -27.20 13.41
C ALA A 86 -10.93 -27.63 11.97
N TRP A 87 -10.71 -26.77 10.98
CA TRP A 87 -11.03 -27.03 9.58
C TRP A 87 -9.92 -27.76 8.82
N ASP A 88 -8.67 -27.47 9.15
CA ASP A 88 -7.50 -28.01 8.48
C ASP A 88 -6.31 -28.03 9.44
N SER A 89 -6.36 -28.93 10.42
CA SER A 89 -5.37 -29.01 11.49
C SER A 89 -3.95 -29.22 10.95
N THR A 90 -3.80 -30.13 9.98
CA THR A 90 -2.50 -30.45 9.38
C THR A 90 -1.98 -29.31 8.51
N GLY A 91 -2.78 -28.80 7.57
CA GLY A 91 -2.36 -27.76 6.65
C GLY A 91 -2.13 -26.42 7.35
N TYR A 92 -3.02 -26.03 8.26
CA TYR A 92 -2.85 -24.79 9.02
C TYR A 92 -1.72 -24.90 10.04
N GLY A 93 -1.58 -26.05 10.71
CA GLY A 93 -0.43 -26.29 11.60
C GLY A 93 0.92 -26.18 10.88
N ALA A 94 1.02 -26.71 9.66
CA ALA A 94 2.23 -26.55 8.83
C ALA A 94 2.47 -25.08 8.45
N PHE A 95 1.42 -24.35 8.08
CA PHE A 95 1.49 -22.92 7.79
C PHE A 95 1.97 -22.09 8.99
N LEU A 96 1.43 -22.35 10.18
CA LEU A 96 1.84 -21.67 11.41
C LEU A 96 3.34 -21.89 11.68
N ASN A 97 3.78 -23.14 11.61
CA ASN A 97 5.18 -23.51 11.84
C ASN A 97 6.14 -22.87 10.82
N ALA A 98 5.75 -22.82 9.54
CA ALA A 98 6.56 -22.25 8.48
C ALA A 98 6.75 -20.73 8.62
N ASN A 99 5.81 -20.04 9.27
CA ASN A 99 5.80 -18.57 9.38
C ASN A 99 6.14 -18.05 10.79
N GLN A 100 6.62 -18.90 11.70
CA GLN A 100 6.99 -18.47 13.06
C GLN A 100 8.06 -17.36 13.08
N GLY A 101 9.01 -17.42 12.14
CA GLY A 101 10.09 -16.44 12.01
C GLY A 101 9.81 -15.31 11.03
N ARG A 102 8.55 -15.08 10.64
CA ARG A 102 8.20 -14.08 9.63
C ARG A 102 8.54 -12.67 10.12
N THR A 103 9.18 -11.88 9.25
CA THR A 103 9.39 -10.44 9.46
C THR A 103 8.07 -9.76 9.80
N PRO A 104 7.96 -9.08 10.95
CA PRO A 104 6.74 -8.38 11.32
C PRO A 104 6.57 -7.12 10.46
N MET A 105 5.37 -6.90 9.95
CA MET A 105 5.05 -5.83 9.01
C MET A 105 3.83 -5.02 9.45
N LEU A 106 3.86 -3.72 9.16
CA LEU A 106 2.72 -2.81 9.24
C LEU A 106 2.34 -2.36 7.83
N TYR A 107 1.05 -2.44 7.51
CA TYR A 107 0.50 -2.00 6.23
C TYR A 107 -0.46 -0.85 6.44
N VAL A 108 -0.38 0.19 5.62
CA VAL A 108 -1.25 1.36 5.76
C VAL A 108 -1.47 2.04 4.42
N GLY A 109 -2.71 2.42 4.13
CA GLY A 109 -3.07 3.23 2.98
C GLY A 109 -2.73 4.70 3.21
N ALA A 110 -2.19 5.37 2.19
CA ALA A 110 -1.90 6.79 2.22
C ALA A 110 -2.41 7.50 0.95
N ASN A 111 -2.67 8.80 1.10
CA ASN A 111 -3.21 9.65 0.03
C ASN A 111 -2.14 10.12 -0.99
N ASP A 112 -0.96 9.52 -0.97
CA ASP A 112 0.03 9.61 -2.05
C ASP A 112 -0.14 8.49 -3.10
N GLY A 113 -1.22 7.71 -3.03
CA GLY A 113 -1.54 6.70 -4.04
C GLY A 113 -1.27 5.27 -3.63
N MET A 114 -0.73 5.05 -2.43
CA MET A 114 -0.07 3.79 -2.10
C MET A 114 -0.66 3.12 -0.86
N LEU A 115 -0.66 1.79 -0.88
CA LEU A 115 -0.53 1.01 0.34
C LEU A 115 0.96 0.83 0.63
N HIS A 116 1.43 1.33 1.76
CA HIS A 116 2.81 1.17 2.22
C HIS A 116 2.95 -0.04 3.13
N ALA A 117 4.09 -0.72 3.06
CA ALA A 117 4.45 -1.85 3.91
C ALA A 117 5.77 -1.56 4.63
N PHE A 118 5.73 -1.40 5.95
CA PHE A 118 6.89 -1.11 6.79
C PHE A 118 7.27 -2.33 7.62
N ASN A 119 8.56 -2.56 7.79
CA ASN A 119 9.04 -3.48 8.82
C ASN A 119 8.67 -2.91 10.19
N ALA A 120 7.86 -3.64 10.95
CA ALA A 120 7.30 -3.16 12.22
C ALA A 120 8.36 -3.03 13.33
N SER A 121 9.51 -3.70 13.20
CA SER A 121 10.61 -3.60 14.16
C SER A 121 11.53 -2.41 13.90
N THR A 122 11.70 -2.01 12.64
CA THR A 122 12.68 -0.96 12.26
C THR A 122 12.06 0.32 11.73
N GLY A 123 10.79 0.29 11.32
CA GLY A 123 10.11 1.39 10.64
C GLY A 123 10.55 1.58 9.18
N VAL A 124 11.45 0.74 8.66
CA VAL A 124 11.94 0.85 7.28
C VAL A 124 10.88 0.31 6.31
N GLU A 125 10.51 1.14 5.34
CA GLU A 125 9.63 0.73 4.23
C GLU A 125 10.26 -0.41 3.42
N GLN A 126 9.52 -1.49 3.22
CA GLN A 126 9.95 -2.66 2.45
C GLN A 126 9.41 -2.60 1.02
N PHE A 127 8.15 -2.20 0.85
CA PHE A 127 7.54 -1.98 -0.45
C PHE A 127 6.31 -1.06 -0.35
N ALA A 128 5.88 -0.56 -1.50
CA ALA A 128 4.59 0.09 -1.67
C ALA A 128 3.84 -0.53 -2.85
N PHE A 129 2.51 -0.54 -2.78
CA PHE A 129 1.62 -1.01 -3.83
C PHE A 129 0.69 0.12 -4.27
N ILE A 130 0.64 0.39 -5.57
CA ILE A 130 -0.26 1.38 -6.18
C ILE A 130 -1.37 0.63 -6.91
N PRO A 131 -2.63 0.70 -6.46
CA PRO A 131 -3.73 0.08 -7.17
C PRO A 131 -3.94 0.68 -8.56
N ASN A 132 -4.32 -0.14 -9.56
CA ASN A 132 -4.55 0.38 -10.92
C ASN A 132 -5.62 1.48 -10.96
N ALA A 133 -6.65 1.36 -10.10
CA ALA A 133 -7.76 2.29 -10.03
C ALA A 133 -7.35 3.74 -9.68
N VAL A 134 -6.18 3.93 -9.06
CA VAL A 134 -5.71 5.27 -8.66
C VAL A 134 -4.72 5.88 -9.67
N LEU A 135 -4.22 5.10 -10.63
CA LEU A 135 -3.22 5.56 -11.61
C LEU A 135 -3.71 6.77 -12.40
N ALA A 136 -4.98 6.80 -12.82
CA ALA A 136 -5.53 7.90 -13.61
C ALA A 136 -5.47 9.27 -12.88
N ASN A 137 -5.41 9.28 -11.55
CA ASN A 137 -5.28 10.50 -10.75
C ASN A 137 -3.86 10.72 -10.22
N LEU A 138 -2.98 9.74 -10.30
CA LEU A 138 -1.67 9.75 -9.62
C LEU A 138 -0.79 10.91 -10.08
N ALA A 139 -0.79 11.23 -11.38
CA ALA A 139 -0.03 12.35 -11.93
C ALA A 139 -0.44 13.72 -11.34
N SER A 140 -1.65 13.84 -10.79
CA SER A 140 -2.06 15.09 -10.14
C SER A 140 -1.31 15.38 -8.84
N LEU A 141 -0.74 14.37 -8.17
CA LEU A 141 0.04 14.55 -6.93
C LEU A 141 1.28 15.42 -7.13
N SER A 142 1.90 15.36 -8.32
CA SER A 142 3.10 16.11 -8.66
C SER A 142 2.79 17.46 -9.32
N ALA A 143 1.53 17.81 -9.55
CA ALA A 143 1.15 19.08 -10.18
C ALA A 143 1.34 20.25 -9.19
N PRO A 144 1.99 21.36 -9.56
CA PRO A 144 2.23 22.50 -8.67
C PRO A 144 0.97 23.09 -8.03
N ASN A 145 -0.17 23.02 -8.71
CA ASN A 145 -1.48 23.47 -8.25
C ASN A 145 -2.34 22.35 -7.65
N TYR A 146 -1.72 21.26 -7.16
CA TYR A 146 -2.41 20.15 -6.52
C TYR A 146 -3.36 20.66 -5.43
N SER A 147 -4.61 20.24 -5.54
CA SER A 147 -5.58 20.30 -4.46
C SER A 147 -5.75 18.90 -3.92
N HIS A 148 -5.89 18.76 -2.60
CA HIS A 148 -5.94 17.47 -1.93
C HIS A 148 -7.02 16.56 -2.53
N LYS A 149 -6.61 15.32 -2.84
CA LYS A 149 -7.47 14.24 -3.27
C LYS A 149 -7.19 13.03 -2.39
N TYR A 150 -8.23 12.24 -2.18
CA TYR A 150 -8.08 10.92 -1.57
C TYR A 150 -7.56 9.93 -2.62
N PHE A 151 -6.76 8.95 -2.18
CA PHE A 151 -6.23 7.89 -3.06
C PHE A 151 -6.44 6.49 -2.46
N VAL A 152 -5.50 5.99 -1.65
CA VAL A 152 -5.66 4.74 -0.91
C VAL A 152 -6.06 5.11 0.51
N ASP A 153 -7.35 5.34 0.70
CA ASP A 153 -7.91 5.94 1.92
C ASP A 153 -8.76 4.94 2.71
N GLY A 154 -8.43 3.65 2.62
CA GLY A 154 -9.13 2.58 3.32
C GLY A 154 -8.20 1.78 4.21
N SER A 155 -8.70 1.37 5.38
CA SER A 155 -7.94 0.52 6.31
C SER A 155 -7.73 -0.88 5.69
N PRO A 156 -6.48 -1.33 5.49
CA PRO A 156 -6.23 -2.71 5.10
C PRO A 156 -6.70 -3.66 6.21
N ILE A 157 -7.19 -4.83 5.82
CA ILE A 157 -7.47 -5.93 6.74
C ILE A 157 -6.60 -7.12 6.36
N ILE A 158 -6.22 -7.92 7.36
CA ILE A 158 -5.41 -9.12 7.13
C ILE A 158 -6.09 -10.30 7.81
N SER A 159 -6.16 -11.42 7.10
CA SER A 159 -6.56 -12.70 7.69
C SER A 159 -5.87 -13.85 6.99
N ASP A 160 -5.66 -14.93 7.72
CA ASP A 160 -5.22 -16.17 7.09
C ASP A 160 -6.39 -16.79 6.32
N ALA A 161 -6.16 -17.15 5.07
CA ALA A 161 -7.16 -17.77 4.21
C ALA A 161 -6.54 -18.90 3.39
N LYS A 162 -7.30 -19.96 3.14
CA LYS A 162 -6.89 -21.05 2.26
C LYS A 162 -7.31 -20.74 0.83
N ILE A 163 -6.35 -20.34 0.00
CA ILE A 163 -6.56 -19.89 -1.38
C ILE A 163 -5.80 -20.85 -2.32
N GLY A 164 -6.51 -21.42 -3.30
CA GLY A 164 -5.90 -22.40 -4.23
C GLY A 164 -5.30 -23.61 -3.51
N GLY A 165 -5.91 -24.03 -2.39
CA GLY A 165 -5.45 -25.16 -1.57
C GLY A 165 -4.33 -24.83 -0.57
N ASN A 166 -3.78 -23.62 -0.58
CA ASN A 166 -2.66 -23.22 0.28
C ASN A 166 -3.08 -22.13 1.27
N TRP A 167 -2.61 -22.21 2.51
CA TRP A 167 -2.80 -21.14 3.48
C TRP A 167 -1.91 -19.94 3.14
N LYS A 168 -2.51 -18.75 3.22
CA LYS A 168 -1.86 -17.46 2.98
C LYS A 168 -2.34 -16.46 4.01
N SER A 169 -1.50 -15.52 4.42
CA SER A 169 -1.97 -14.29 5.06
C SER A 169 -2.40 -13.32 3.94
N ALA A 170 -3.70 -13.20 3.73
CA ALA A 170 -4.28 -12.35 2.69
C ALA A 170 -4.56 -10.97 3.26
N LEU A 171 -4.04 -9.94 2.59
CA LEU A 171 -4.37 -8.54 2.85
C LEU A 171 -5.43 -8.11 1.85
N ILE A 172 -6.53 -7.52 2.34
CA ILE A 172 -7.52 -6.84 1.50
C ILE A 172 -7.44 -5.34 1.81
N GLY A 173 -7.16 -4.55 0.79
CA GLY A 173 -7.17 -3.10 0.87
C GLY A 173 -8.30 -2.51 0.04
N THR A 174 -8.71 -1.29 0.39
CA THR A 174 -9.69 -0.54 -0.38
C THR A 174 -9.15 0.84 -0.69
N THR A 175 -9.60 1.42 -1.81
CA THR A 175 -9.23 2.80 -2.15
C THR A 175 -10.00 3.84 -1.32
N GLY A 176 -10.92 3.42 -0.44
CA GLY A 176 -11.73 4.34 0.37
C GLY A 176 -12.43 5.39 -0.50
N ALA A 177 -12.20 6.66 -0.19
CA ALA A 177 -12.73 7.80 -0.93
C ALA A 177 -11.95 8.14 -2.24
N GLY A 178 -10.78 7.53 -2.47
CA GLY A 178 -9.93 7.84 -3.61
C GLY A 178 -10.22 7.07 -4.88
N GLY A 179 -11.10 6.07 -4.81
CA GLY A 179 -11.50 5.28 -5.96
C GLY A 179 -12.57 4.25 -5.62
N ARG A 180 -13.07 3.57 -6.66
CA ARG A 180 -14.06 2.49 -6.55
C ARG A 180 -13.37 1.17 -6.84
N ALA A 181 -12.53 0.73 -5.90
CA ALA A 181 -11.77 -0.50 -6.04
C ALA A 181 -11.45 -1.18 -4.71
N VAL A 182 -11.39 -2.51 -4.78
CA VAL A 182 -10.86 -3.39 -3.74
C VAL A 182 -9.71 -4.17 -4.33
N PHE A 183 -8.66 -4.43 -3.56
CA PHE A 183 -7.52 -5.22 -4.02
C PHE A 183 -7.10 -6.22 -2.95
N ALA A 184 -6.47 -7.30 -3.39
CA ALA A 184 -6.00 -8.37 -2.53
C ALA A 184 -4.55 -8.71 -2.80
N LEU A 185 -3.76 -8.81 -1.72
CA LEU A 185 -2.34 -9.16 -1.76
C LEU A 185 -2.07 -10.38 -0.89
N ASP A 186 -1.16 -11.23 -1.33
CA ASP A 186 -0.56 -12.30 -0.52
C ASP A 186 0.66 -11.74 0.22
N VAL A 187 0.46 -11.42 1.50
CA VAL A 187 1.49 -10.89 2.39
C VAL A 187 2.09 -11.97 3.29
N THR A 188 1.98 -13.24 2.89
CA THR A 188 2.49 -14.37 3.68
C THR A 188 3.98 -14.24 3.92
N ASN A 189 4.77 -13.94 2.89
CA ASN A 189 6.21 -13.77 2.98
C ASN A 189 6.61 -12.36 2.48
N PRO A 190 6.82 -11.39 3.37
CA PRO A 190 7.11 -10.01 2.99
C PRO A 190 8.51 -9.84 2.39
N ASP A 191 9.49 -10.69 2.75
CA ASP A 191 10.89 -10.55 2.32
C ASP A 191 11.09 -10.87 0.82
N SER A 192 10.07 -11.44 0.17
CA SER A 192 10.08 -11.81 -1.25
C SER A 192 8.87 -11.28 -2.01
N PHE A 193 8.21 -10.23 -1.49
CA PHE A 193 7.03 -9.65 -2.11
C PHE A 193 7.33 -9.18 -3.54
N SER A 194 6.44 -9.53 -4.47
CA SER A 194 6.59 -9.25 -5.90
C SER A 194 5.25 -9.13 -6.60
N VAL A 195 5.26 -8.90 -7.92
CA VAL A 195 4.05 -8.89 -8.75
C VAL A 195 3.23 -10.18 -8.66
N ASN A 196 3.85 -11.32 -8.33
CA ASN A 196 3.15 -12.61 -8.18
C ASN A 196 2.35 -12.71 -6.88
N ASN A 197 2.55 -11.78 -5.95
CA ASN A 197 1.81 -11.68 -4.69
C ASN A 197 0.55 -10.83 -4.83
N VAL A 198 0.32 -10.19 -5.98
CA VAL A 198 -0.96 -9.53 -6.27
C VAL A 198 -1.97 -10.61 -6.61
N LEU A 199 -2.95 -10.83 -5.73
CA LEU A 199 -3.97 -11.87 -5.93
C LEU A 199 -5.00 -11.43 -6.96
N TRP A 200 -5.52 -10.22 -6.80
CA TRP A 200 -6.47 -9.59 -7.72
C TRP A 200 -6.70 -8.13 -7.36
N GLU A 201 -7.26 -7.39 -8.32
CA GLU A 201 -7.93 -6.12 -8.12
C GLU A 201 -9.35 -6.23 -8.68
N PHE A 202 -10.29 -5.56 -8.04
CA PHE A 202 -11.69 -5.57 -8.43
C PHE A 202 -12.22 -4.15 -8.52
N THR A 203 -12.87 -3.86 -9.64
CA THR A 203 -13.64 -2.64 -9.88
C THR A 203 -14.91 -3.00 -10.66
N ASN A 204 -15.98 -2.23 -10.48
CA ASN A 204 -17.26 -2.43 -11.14
C ASN A 204 -18.03 -1.09 -11.18
N ASP A 205 -18.88 -0.89 -12.18
CA ASP A 205 -19.69 0.33 -12.29
C ASP A 205 -20.69 0.48 -11.13
N ASP A 206 -21.20 -0.63 -10.61
CA ASP A 206 -22.10 -0.70 -9.46
C ASP A 206 -21.36 -0.67 -8.10
N LEU A 207 -20.03 -0.73 -8.11
CA LEU A 207 -19.24 -0.61 -6.89
C LEU A 207 -19.15 0.87 -6.51
N GLY A 208 -19.66 1.23 -5.34
CA GLY A 208 -19.49 2.56 -4.76
C GLY A 208 -18.08 2.81 -4.22
N TYR A 209 -17.87 3.95 -3.56
CA TYR A 209 -16.66 4.16 -2.78
C TYR A 209 -16.61 3.15 -1.63
N THR A 210 -15.52 2.40 -1.56
CA THR A 210 -15.34 1.27 -0.65
C THR A 210 -14.85 1.75 0.71
N ILE A 211 -15.67 2.57 1.37
CA ILE A 211 -15.41 3.14 2.70
C ILE A 211 -15.57 2.07 3.80
N GLY A 212 -16.45 1.08 3.56
CA GLY A 212 -16.65 -0.02 4.50
C GLY A 212 -15.44 -0.95 4.56
N GLN A 213 -15.12 -1.44 5.77
CA GLN A 213 -14.09 -2.45 5.95
C GLN A 213 -14.58 -3.82 5.43
N PRO A 214 -13.81 -4.51 4.58
CA PRO A 214 -14.17 -5.84 4.12
C PRO A 214 -14.15 -6.86 5.27
N THR A 215 -14.65 -8.06 5.03
CA THR A 215 -14.49 -9.19 5.96
C THR A 215 -14.04 -10.41 5.17
N ILE A 216 -13.03 -11.10 5.70
CA ILE A 216 -12.54 -12.36 5.16
C ILE A 216 -13.15 -13.48 5.99
N GLY A 217 -13.87 -14.38 5.32
CA GLY A 217 -14.53 -15.50 5.98
C GLY A 217 -14.65 -16.70 5.05
N ARG A 218 -14.59 -17.89 5.65
CA ARG A 218 -14.92 -19.12 4.93
C ARG A 218 -16.44 -19.22 4.82
N ILE A 219 -16.93 -19.37 3.59
CA ILE A 219 -18.31 -19.78 3.31
C ILE A 219 -18.36 -21.31 3.22
N GLY A 220 -19.48 -21.91 3.63
CA GLY A 220 -19.67 -23.35 3.51
C GLY A 220 -19.69 -23.76 2.03
N ASP A 221 -19.18 -24.96 1.75
CA ASP A 221 -19.29 -25.54 0.42
C ASP A 221 -20.78 -25.88 0.20
N THR A 222 -21.44 -25.24 -0.75
CA THR A 222 -22.80 -25.58 -1.20
C THR A 222 -22.78 -26.81 -2.08
#